data_AF-A0AAB0A8V5-F1
#
_entry.id   AF-A0AAB0A8V5-F1
#
_cell.length_a   1.000
_cell.length_b   1.000
_cell.length_c   1.000
_cell.angle_alpha   90.00
_cell.angle_beta   90.00
_cell.angle_gamma   90.00
#
_symmetry.space_group_name_H-M   'P 1'
#
loop_
_entity.id
_entity.type
_entity.pdbx_description
1 polymer ?
#
loop_
_entity_poly.entity_id
_entity_poly.type
_entity_poly.pdbx_seq_one_letter_code
_entity_poly.pdbx_strand_id
1 'polypeptide(L)'
;MDYFWRELSKVVGPIPVSIKVILEQLRYIHGGLAYLNDDAMEEEVKHLPETTGKSDREWQKMIGFKVPLKNFRFVLGERSLLKVISNIVEKQGISKFTKKLIKQDSLGKSESAPETQTEQSVRQKVIEFYTKKCSNGSNTETYFFDQIASMKVDMMKLARGRS
;
A
#
# COMPACT_ATOMS: atom_id res chain seq x y z
N MET A 1 -5.29 -0.09 10.67
CA MET A 1 -4.22 -1.05 10.29
C MET A 1 -3.85 -2.04 11.40
N ASP A 2 -4.24 -1.80 12.66
CA ASP A 2 -3.88 -2.68 13.80
C ASP A 2 -4.29 -4.16 13.64
N TYR A 3 -5.41 -4.43 12.97
CA TYR A 3 -5.83 -5.79 12.66
C TYR A 3 -4.81 -6.53 11.79
N PHE A 4 -4.36 -5.89 10.71
CA PHE A 4 -3.41 -6.47 9.76
C PHE A 4 -2.11 -6.84 10.47
N TRP A 5 -1.52 -5.89 11.21
CA TRP A 5 -0.28 -6.12 11.94
C TRP A 5 -0.42 -7.19 13.02
N ARG A 6 -1.57 -7.24 13.70
CA ARG A 6 -1.84 -8.28 14.69
C ARG A 6 -1.90 -9.66 14.04
N GLU A 7 -2.64 -9.82 12.94
CA GLU A 7 -2.72 -11.13 12.27
C GLU A 7 -1.39 -11.56 11.67
N LEU A 8 -0.64 -10.61 11.07
CA LEU A 8 0.69 -10.90 10.53
C LEU A 8 1.66 -11.32 11.64
N SER A 9 1.65 -10.62 12.78
CA SER A 9 2.54 -10.91 13.92
C SER A 9 2.35 -12.31 14.53
N LYS A 10 1.18 -12.93 14.38
CA LYS A 10 0.94 -14.32 14.80
C LYS A 10 1.76 -15.33 14.00
N VAL A 11 2.16 -14.97 12.77
CA VAL A 11 2.85 -15.86 11.83
C VAL A 11 4.34 -15.52 11.74
N VAL A 12 4.67 -14.23 11.68
CA VAL A 12 6.06 -13.76 11.52
C VAL A 12 6.76 -13.48 12.85
N GLY A 13 6.02 -13.50 13.96
CA GLY A 13 6.50 -13.06 15.27
C GLY A 13 6.33 -11.54 15.50
N PRO A 14 6.88 -11.01 16.60
CA PRO A 14 6.79 -9.59 16.93
C PRO A 14 7.39 -8.70 15.84
N ILE A 15 6.62 -7.72 15.36
CA ILE A 15 7.05 -6.76 14.33
C ILE A 15 7.38 -5.42 15.01
N PRO A 16 8.60 -4.89 14.86
CA PRO A 16 8.99 -3.58 15.38
C PRO A 16 8.09 -2.45 14.86
N VAL A 17 7.87 -1.43 15.70
CA VAL A 17 7.06 -0.25 15.32
C VAL A 17 7.69 0.49 14.13
N SER A 18 9.02 0.56 14.06
CA SER A 18 9.77 1.14 12.94
C SER A 18 9.32 0.56 11.59
N ILE A 19 9.31 -0.78 11.50
CA ILE A 19 8.93 -1.51 10.29
C ILE A 19 7.47 -1.27 9.93
N LYS A 20 6.56 -1.24 10.91
CA LYS A 20 5.14 -0.95 10.67
C LYS A 20 4.95 0.44 10.09
N VAL A 21 5.55 1.44 10.72
CA VAL A 21 5.44 2.85 10.31
C VAL A 21 6.03 3.05 8.92
N ILE A 22 7.20 2.47 8.62
CA ILE A 22 7.84 2.57 7.31
C ILE A 22 6.96 1.93 6.22
N LEU A 23 6.49 0.70 6.45
CA LEU A 23 5.64 0.00 5.47
C LEU A 23 4.30 0.70 5.26
N GLU A 24 3.71 1.29 6.30
CA GLU A 24 2.49 2.11 6.20
C GLU A 24 2.73 3.36 5.38
N GLN A 25 3.81 4.07 5.66
CA GLN A 25 4.12 5.32 4.99
C GLN A 25 4.45 5.12 3.50
N LEU A 26 5.25 4.10 3.19
CA LEU A 26 5.64 3.75 1.83
C LEU A 26 4.54 2.98 1.08
N ARG A 27 3.39 2.73 1.72
CA ARG A 27 2.23 2.03 1.14
C ARG A 27 2.54 0.61 0.65
N TYR A 28 3.56 -0.04 1.20
CA TYR A 28 3.90 -1.43 0.86
C TYR A 28 2.91 -2.46 1.42
N ILE A 29 1.85 -2.08 2.14
CA ILE A 29 0.89 -2.97 2.83
C ILE A 29 -0.09 -3.70 1.88
N HIS A 30 0.03 -3.46 0.57
CA HIS A 30 -0.75 -4.14 -0.46
C HIS A 30 -0.01 -5.35 -1.03
N GLY A 31 -0.44 -5.86 -2.20
CA GLY A 31 0.25 -6.98 -2.88
C GLY A 31 1.74 -6.75 -3.15
N GLY A 32 2.22 -5.51 -3.10
CA GLY A 32 3.64 -5.14 -3.18
C GLY A 32 4.49 -5.65 -2.01
N LEU A 33 3.87 -6.03 -0.89
CA LEU A 33 4.58 -6.64 0.24
C LEU A 33 5.21 -8.00 -0.13
N ALA A 34 4.76 -8.66 -1.20
CA ALA A 34 5.35 -9.91 -1.69
C ALA A 34 6.69 -9.69 -2.44
N TYR A 35 6.99 -8.45 -2.85
CA TYR A 35 8.15 -8.09 -3.66
C TYR A 35 9.08 -7.11 -2.94
N LEU A 36 9.19 -7.21 -1.62
CA LEU A 36 10.02 -6.29 -0.84
C LEU A 36 11.49 -6.40 -1.27
N ASN A 37 12.03 -5.29 -1.77
CA ASN A 37 13.46 -5.09 -1.99
C ASN A 37 13.98 -4.14 -0.90
N ASP A 38 14.82 -4.67 -0.01
CA ASP A 38 15.34 -3.95 1.15
C ASP A 38 16.18 -2.74 0.75
N ASP A 39 16.97 -2.81 -0.33
CA ASP A 39 17.80 -1.69 -0.79
C ASP A 39 16.94 -0.55 -1.35
N ALA A 40 15.91 -0.87 -2.15
CA ALA A 40 15.01 0.15 -2.69
C ALA A 40 14.21 0.85 -1.58
N MET A 41 13.75 0.09 -0.58
CA MET A 41 13.05 0.64 0.58
C MET A 41 13.95 1.56 1.41
N GLU A 42 15.21 1.18 1.63
CA GLU A 42 16.16 2.04 2.35
C GLU A 42 16.34 3.39 1.65
N GLU A 43 16.43 3.39 0.32
CA GLU A 43 16.47 4.62 -0.45
C GLU A 43 15.17 5.42 -0.35
N GLU A 44 14.00 4.79 -0.43
CA GLU A 44 12.73 5.50 -0.24
C GLU A 44 12.60 6.12 1.16
N VAL A 45 13.07 5.42 2.21
CA VAL A 45 13.06 5.93 3.59
C VAL A 45 13.89 7.21 3.70
N LYS A 46 15.04 7.29 3.02
CA LYS A 46 15.91 8.48 3.03
C LYS A 46 15.20 9.72 2.49
N HIS A 47 14.24 9.55 1.59
CA HIS A 47 13.47 10.63 0.95
C HIS A 47 12.10 10.87 1.62
N LEU A 48 11.79 10.21 2.74
CA LEU A 48 10.54 10.43 3.48
C LEU A 48 10.33 11.89 3.94
N PRO A 49 11.35 12.63 4.40
CA PRO A 49 11.14 14.02 4.79
C PRO A 49 10.61 14.89 3.64
N GLU A 50 11.16 14.68 2.44
CA GLU A 50 10.82 15.41 1.22
C GLU A 50 9.41 15.04 0.71
N THR A 51 9.05 13.77 0.79
CA THR A 51 7.77 13.26 0.28
C THR A 51 6.60 13.47 1.24
N THR A 52 6.86 13.67 2.53
CA THR A 52 5.80 13.77 3.56
C THR A 52 5.68 15.14 4.21
N GLY A 53 6.63 16.04 3.95
CA GLY A 53 6.67 17.38 4.56
C GLY A 53 7.02 17.38 6.05
N LYS A 54 7.41 16.23 6.61
CA LYS A 54 7.86 16.09 8.00
C LYS A 54 9.37 16.25 8.08
N SER A 55 9.85 16.85 9.16
CA SER A 55 11.28 16.98 9.44
C SER A 55 11.95 15.64 9.75
N ASP A 56 13.28 15.58 9.57
CA ASP A 56 14.11 14.44 9.98
C ASP A 56 13.86 14.06 11.45
N ARG A 57 13.72 15.05 12.33
CA ARG A 57 13.51 14.85 13.77
C ARG A 57 12.17 14.18 14.07
N GLU A 58 11.12 14.54 13.34
CA GLU A 58 9.81 13.91 13.47
C GLU A 58 9.86 12.46 13.01
N TRP A 59 10.55 12.20 11.89
CA TRP A 59 10.77 10.85 11.40
C TRP A 59 11.56 9.98 12.39
N GLN A 60 12.69 10.48 12.89
CA GLN A 60 13.49 9.84 13.94
C GLN A 60 12.65 9.46 15.17
N LYS A 61 11.76 10.35 15.61
CA LYS A 61 10.85 10.09 16.73
C LYS A 61 9.82 8.99 16.41
N MET A 62 9.29 8.96 15.20
CA MET A 62 8.28 7.97 14.78
C MET A 62 8.86 6.57 14.62
N ILE A 63 10.07 6.45 14.06
CA ILE A 63 10.69 5.14 13.78
C ILE A 63 11.73 4.72 14.83
N GLY A 64 12.02 5.56 15.83
CA GLY A 64 13.00 5.28 16.88
C GLY A 64 14.46 5.27 16.41
N PHE A 65 14.75 5.85 15.24
CA PHE A 65 16.08 5.93 14.66
C PHE A 65 16.76 7.23 15.11
N LYS A 66 18.02 7.18 15.55
CA LYS A 66 18.72 8.34 16.16
C LYS A 66 19.67 9.09 15.22
N VAL A 67 19.82 8.63 13.98
CA VAL A 67 20.75 9.16 12.99
C VAL A 67 19.96 9.88 11.89
N PRO A 68 20.52 10.87 11.17
CA PRO A 68 19.86 11.47 10.02
C PRO A 68 19.32 10.43 9.03
N LEU A 69 18.12 10.66 8.47
CA LEU A 69 17.46 9.67 7.62
C LEU A 69 18.26 9.36 6.36
N LYS A 70 19.07 10.30 5.85
CA LYS A 70 20.02 10.06 4.74
C LYS A 70 20.98 8.87 4.96
N ASN A 71 21.23 8.52 6.22
CA ASN A 71 22.08 7.39 6.62
C ASN A 71 21.26 6.17 7.06
N PHE A 72 19.95 6.18 6.83
CA PHE A 72 19.07 5.09 7.22
C PHE A 72 19.48 3.80 6.52
N ARG A 73 19.56 2.72 7.30
CA ARG A 73 19.71 1.35 6.86
C ARG A 73 18.97 0.44 7.83
N PHE A 74 18.29 -0.56 7.32
CA PHE A 74 17.75 -1.62 8.16
C PHE A 74 18.90 -2.43 8.76
N VAL A 75 18.75 -2.84 10.02
CA VAL A 75 19.68 -3.80 10.61
C VAL A 75 19.46 -5.20 10.04
N LEU A 76 20.44 -6.09 10.14
CA LEU A 76 20.36 -7.46 9.59
C LEU A 76 19.07 -8.18 10.00
N GLY A 77 18.68 -8.07 11.27
CA GLY A 77 17.44 -8.70 11.77
C GLY A 77 16.16 -8.11 11.18
N GLU A 78 16.13 -6.80 10.93
CA GLU A 78 15.00 -6.13 10.27
C GLU A 78 14.88 -6.56 8.80
N ARG A 79 16.02 -6.66 8.08
CA ARG A 79 16.05 -7.18 6.70
C ARG A 79 15.57 -8.62 6.62
N SER A 80 16.02 -9.47 7.54
CA SER A 80 15.53 -10.86 7.64
C SER A 80 14.03 -10.90 7.90
N LEU A 81 13.52 -10.05 8.79
CA LEU A 81 12.08 -9.97 9.08
C LEU A 81 11.27 -9.51 7.86
N LEU A 82 11.75 -8.50 7.11
CA LEU A 82 11.09 -8.06 5.87
C LEU A 82 10.99 -9.19 4.85
N LYS A 83 12.05 -10.00 4.68
CA LYS A 83 12.04 -11.18 3.80
C LYS A 83 11.04 -12.25 4.26
N VAL A 84 10.96 -12.49 5.56
CA VAL A 84 9.99 -13.43 6.15
C VAL A 84 8.56 -12.94 5.93
N ILE A 85 8.30 -11.66 6.17
CA ILE A 85 7.02 -11.01 5.88
C ILE A 85 6.65 -11.17 4.41
N SER A 86 7.59 -10.88 3.50
CA SER A 86 7.41 -10.98 2.05
C SER A 86 6.99 -12.38 1.63
N ASN A 87 7.75 -13.39 2.06
CA ASN A 87 7.51 -14.80 1.75
C ASN A 87 6.17 -15.30 2.31
N ILE A 88 5.79 -14.87 3.52
CA ILE A 88 4.50 -15.25 4.12
C ILE A 88 3.33 -14.63 3.37
N VAL A 89 3.43 -13.37 2.98
CA VAL A 89 2.37 -12.71 2.22
C VAL A 89 2.26 -13.25 0.80
N GLU A 90 3.39 -13.56 0.15
CA GLU A 90 3.42 -14.24 -1.15
C GLU A 90 2.73 -15.61 -1.08
N LYS A 91 3.06 -16.43 -0.08
CA LYS A 91 2.49 -17.78 0.06
C LYS A 91 1.03 -17.82 0.47
N GLN A 92 0.61 -16.93 1.36
CA GLN A 92 -0.73 -16.99 1.98
C GLN A 92 -1.73 -16.00 1.39
N GLY A 93 -1.24 -15.06 0.57
CA GLY A 93 -2.01 -13.94 0.04
C GLY A 93 -2.28 -12.85 1.08
N ILE A 94 -2.17 -11.59 0.66
CA ILE A 94 -2.43 -10.44 1.53
C ILE A 94 -3.86 -10.44 2.10
N SER A 95 -4.82 -11.00 1.35
CA SER A 95 -6.24 -11.07 1.73
C SER A 95 -6.46 -11.82 3.05
N LYS A 96 -5.59 -12.78 3.40
CA LYS A 96 -5.68 -13.51 4.68
C LYS A 96 -5.52 -12.57 5.89
N PHE A 97 -4.70 -11.54 5.74
CA PHE A 97 -4.40 -10.57 6.81
C PHE A 97 -5.29 -9.34 6.77
N THR A 98 -5.99 -9.08 5.65
CA THR A 98 -6.91 -7.94 5.47
C THR A 98 -8.40 -8.32 5.49
N LYS A 99 -8.74 -9.61 5.57
CA LYS A 99 -10.12 -10.16 5.49
C LYS A 99 -11.18 -9.49 6.38
N LYS A 100 -10.84 -8.93 7.55
CA LYS A 100 -11.80 -8.19 8.40
C LYS A 100 -11.91 -6.70 8.07
N LEU A 101 -10.90 -6.09 7.44
CA LEU A 101 -10.98 -4.68 6.99
C LEU A 101 -12.02 -4.55 5.87
N ILE A 102 -12.02 -5.49 4.91
CA ILE A 102 -12.96 -5.48 3.77
C ILE A 102 -14.43 -5.62 4.24
N LYS A 103 -14.68 -6.39 5.32
CA LYS A 103 -16.04 -6.56 5.89
C LYS A 103 -16.55 -5.34 6.67
N GLN A 104 -15.68 -4.46 7.15
CA GLN A 104 -16.10 -3.23 7.82
C GLN A 104 -16.40 -2.09 6.83
N ASP A 105 -15.68 -2.00 5.71
CA ASP A 105 -16.03 -1.04 4.65
C ASP A 105 -17.31 -1.41 3.89
N SER A 106 -17.66 -2.69 3.83
CA SER A 106 -18.88 -3.18 3.18
C SER A 106 -20.16 -3.07 4.04
N LEU A 107 -20.06 -2.57 5.28
CA LEU A 107 -21.22 -2.31 6.15
C LEU A 107 -21.59 -0.82 6.28
N GLY A 108 -20.85 0.08 5.61
CA GLY A 108 -21.28 1.45 5.37
C GLY A 108 -22.22 1.53 4.16
N LYS A 109 -23.52 1.39 4.40
CA LYS A 109 -24.60 1.63 3.42
C LYS A 109 -24.36 2.90 2.59
N SER A 110 -24.44 2.80 1.26
CA SER A 110 -25.27 3.72 0.49
C SER A 110 -25.70 3.06 -0.82
N GLU A 111 -26.99 3.15 -1.10
CA GLU A 111 -27.66 2.70 -2.33
C GLU A 111 -26.88 3.13 -3.57
N SER A 112 -26.86 2.24 -4.55
CA SER A 112 -26.32 2.45 -5.89
C SER A 112 -26.97 3.67 -6.55
N ALA A 113 -26.31 4.82 -6.48
CA ALA A 113 -26.55 5.89 -7.44
C ALA A 113 -26.06 5.43 -8.83
N PRO A 114 -26.78 5.75 -9.93
CA PRO A 114 -26.33 5.41 -11.27
C PRO A 114 -24.99 6.10 -11.58
N GLU A 115 -24.04 5.33 -12.10
CA GLU A 115 -22.71 5.81 -12.47
C GLU A 115 -22.80 6.98 -13.45
N THR A 116 -22.00 8.02 -13.21
CA THR A 116 -21.97 9.18 -14.11
C THR A 116 -21.13 8.87 -15.35
N GLN A 117 -21.48 9.43 -16.52
CA GLN A 117 -20.68 9.26 -17.76
C GLN A 117 -19.19 9.60 -17.58
N THR A 118 -18.88 10.49 -16.64
CA THR A 118 -17.50 10.87 -16.30
C THR A 118 -16.75 9.73 -15.60
N GLU A 119 -17.40 9.00 -14.69
CA GLU A 119 -16.79 7.84 -14.01
C GLU A 119 -16.48 6.72 -15.00
N GLN A 120 -17.39 6.46 -15.94
CA GLN A 120 -17.16 5.49 -17.02
C GLN A 120 -16.00 5.90 -17.93
N SER A 121 -15.90 7.19 -18.27
CA SER A 121 -14.80 7.71 -19.09
C SER A 121 -13.43 7.61 -18.38
N VAL A 122 -13.38 7.88 -17.07
CA VAL A 122 -12.15 7.75 -16.28
C VAL A 122 -11.72 6.28 -16.17
N ARG A 123 -12.67 5.36 -15.90
CA ARG A 123 -12.37 3.91 -15.89
C ARG A 123 -11.83 3.45 -17.23
N GLN A 124 -12.45 3.87 -18.34
CA GLN A 124 -12.01 3.47 -19.67
C GLN A 124 -10.58 3.93 -19.97
N LYS A 125 -10.21 5.17 -19.57
CA LYS A 125 -8.84 5.69 -19.74
C LYS A 125 -7.81 4.95 -18.90
N VAL A 126 -8.17 4.55 -17.68
CA VAL A 126 -7.30 3.76 -16.80
C VAL A 126 -7.07 2.38 -17.40
N ILE A 127 -8.13 1.72 -17.89
CA ILE A 127 -8.03 0.43 -18.58
C ILE A 127 -7.11 0.57 -19.80
N GLU A 128 -7.37 1.53 -20.69
CA GLU A 128 -6.54 1.75 -21.89
C GLU A 128 -5.07 2.01 -21.57
N PHE A 129 -4.77 2.78 -20.53
CA PHE A 129 -3.40 3.06 -20.11
C PHE A 129 -2.65 1.78 -19.74
N TYR A 130 -3.27 0.91 -18.94
CA TYR A 130 -2.64 -0.34 -18.51
C TYR A 130 -2.63 -1.39 -19.63
N THR A 131 -3.66 -1.48 -20.47
CA THR A 131 -3.67 -2.37 -21.64
C THR A 131 -2.55 -2.03 -22.63
N LYS A 132 -2.25 -0.73 -22.81
CA LYS A 132 -1.16 -0.28 -23.68
C LYS A 132 0.23 -0.51 -23.08
N LYS A 133 0.37 -0.53 -21.76
CA LYS A 133 1.64 -0.78 -21.05
C LYS A 133 1.94 -2.28 -20.87
N CYS A 134 0.89 -3.10 -20.78
CA CYS A 134 0.94 -4.54 -20.54
C CYS A 134 0.65 -5.30 -21.85
N SER A 135 1.60 -5.27 -22.79
CA SER A 135 1.42 -5.92 -24.11
C SER A 135 1.93 -7.38 -24.16
N ASN A 136 2.05 -8.08 -23.03
CA ASN A 136 2.50 -9.48 -22.99
C ASN A 136 1.52 -10.34 -22.18
N GLY A 137 0.42 -10.71 -22.85
CA GLY A 137 -0.73 -11.45 -22.32
C GLY A 137 -0.40 -12.57 -21.33
N SER A 138 -0.43 -12.23 -20.05
CA SER A 138 -0.42 -13.21 -18.96
C SER A 138 -1.79 -13.24 -18.28
N ASN A 139 -2.25 -14.41 -17.84
CA ASN A 139 -3.55 -14.59 -17.17
C ASN A 139 -3.74 -13.72 -15.91
N THR A 140 -2.65 -13.23 -15.33
CA THR A 140 -2.63 -12.25 -14.24
C THR A 140 -3.10 -10.85 -14.65
N GLU A 141 -2.96 -10.47 -15.92
CA GLU A 141 -3.41 -9.19 -16.45
C GLU A 141 -4.94 -9.14 -16.55
N THR A 142 -5.58 -10.24 -16.97
CA THR A 142 -7.04 -10.32 -17.07
C THR A 142 -7.72 -10.13 -15.70
N TYR A 143 -7.16 -10.75 -14.65
CA TYR A 143 -7.65 -10.57 -13.29
C TYR A 143 -7.48 -9.13 -12.79
N PHE A 144 -6.39 -8.46 -13.17
CA PHE A 144 -6.16 -7.06 -12.83
C PHE A 144 -7.15 -6.12 -13.54
N PHE A 145 -7.44 -6.35 -14.82
CA PHE A 145 -8.44 -5.59 -15.56
C PHE A 145 -9.86 -5.79 -15.02
N ASP A 146 -10.23 -7.00 -14.63
CA ASP A 146 -11.53 -7.27 -13.99
C ASP A 146 -11.65 -6.56 -12.64
N GLN A 147 -10.57 -6.53 -11.86
CA GLN A 147 -10.55 -5.79 -10.59
C GLN A 147 -10.70 -4.29 -10.82
N ILE A 148 -10.01 -3.70 -11.81
CA ILE A 148 -10.17 -2.28 -12.19
C ILE A 148 -11.58 -2.00 -12.69
N ALA A 149 -12.15 -2.88 -13.53
CA ALA A 149 -13.51 -2.74 -14.03
C ALA A 149 -14.55 -2.75 -12.89
N SER A 150 -14.30 -3.55 -11.85
CA SER A 150 -15.13 -3.62 -10.64
C SER A 150 -14.87 -2.50 -9.61
N MET A 151 -13.85 -1.69 -9.81
CA MET A 151 -13.40 -0.69 -8.82
C MET A 151 -14.28 0.55 -8.86
N LYS A 152 -14.95 0.87 -7.75
CA LYS A 152 -15.67 2.15 -7.60
C LYS A 152 -14.67 3.30 -7.64
N VAL A 153 -14.91 4.25 -8.55
CA VAL A 153 -14.08 5.46 -8.69
C VAL A 153 -14.67 6.50 -7.76
N ASP A 154 -14.08 6.67 -6.58
CA ASP A 154 -14.42 7.80 -5.72
C ASP A 154 -13.80 9.08 -6.29
N MET A 155 -14.61 9.81 -7.06
CA MET A 155 -14.26 11.17 -7.44
C MET A 155 -14.51 12.09 -6.25
N MET A 156 -13.44 12.51 -5.57
CA MET A 156 -13.52 13.69 -4.69
C MET A 156 -14.05 14.86 -5.51
N LYS A 157 -15.27 15.30 -5.20
CA LYS A 157 -15.79 16.57 -5.70
C LYS A 157 -14.83 17.66 -5.25
N LEU A 158 -13.97 18.12 -6.15
CA LEU A 158 -13.29 19.40 -6.02
C LEU A 158 -14.37 20.45 -5.85
N ALA A 159 -14.64 20.83 -4.60
CA ALA A 159 -15.38 22.02 -4.29
C ALA A 159 -14.59 23.18 -4.90
N ARG A 160 -15.00 23.61 -6.11
CA ARG A 160 -14.62 24.91 -6.64
C ARG A 160 -15.19 25.94 -5.66
N GLY A 161 -14.35 26.40 -4.75
CA GLY A 161 -14.60 27.63 -4.01
C GLY A 161 -14.75 28.74 -5.04
N ARG A 162 -16.00 29.14 -5.29
CA ARG A 162 -16.30 30.44 -5.89
C ARG A 162 -15.99 31.47 -4.81
N SER A 163 -14.98 32.30 -5.07
CA SER A 163 -14.91 33.64 -4.50
C SER A 163 -15.64 34.61 -5.42
#